data_AF-A0A5C7RD48-F1
#
_entry.id   AF-A0A5C7RD48-F1
#
_cell.length_a   1.000
_cell.length_b   1.000
_cell.length_c   1.000
_cell.angle_alpha   90.00
_cell.angle_beta   90.00
_cell.angle_gamma   90.00
#
_symmetry.space_group_name_H-M   'P 1'
#
loop_
_entity.id
_entity.type
_entity.pdbx_description
1 polymer ?
#
loop_
_entity_poly.entity_id
_entity_poly.type
_entity_poly.pdbx_seq_one_letter_code
_entity_poly.pdbx_strand_id
1 'polypeptide(L)'
;MLKFLQHLLISLFLGLNSSFIQAANINQHEVYFQIKPNLPAWAFIEENLVMLQIGESQPLVLEALNPYLYAGWRNLYLKIGDYDRDGLNDLAVLQSVGHGGIDRCYAIYRYNEKIEQFNQRKSFDRCDL
;
A
#
# COMPACT_ATOMS: atom_id res chain seq x y z
N MET A 1 10.72 57.93 -25.22
CA MET A 1 9.74 57.64 -24.15
C MET A 1 10.44 56.88 -23.03
N LEU A 2 10.03 57.16 -21.80
CA LEU A 2 10.74 57.09 -20.51
C LEU A 2 11.50 55.79 -20.16
N LYS A 3 12.69 56.02 -19.56
CA LYS A 3 13.54 55.13 -18.72
C LYS A 3 12.95 54.96 -17.30
N PHE A 4 13.65 54.15 -16.49
CA PHE A 4 13.77 54.07 -14.99
C PHE A 4 13.31 52.71 -14.42
N LEU A 5 13.99 52.01 -13.50
CA LEU A 5 15.26 52.18 -12.79
C LEU A 5 15.63 50.84 -12.10
N GLN A 6 16.92 50.69 -11.78
CA GLN A 6 17.61 49.54 -11.17
C GLN A 6 17.33 49.27 -9.67
N HIS A 7 17.67 48.02 -9.29
CA HIS A 7 18.27 47.53 -8.02
C HIS A 7 17.57 47.65 -6.66
N LEU A 8 17.34 46.49 -6.00
CA LEU A 8 17.91 46.21 -4.66
C LEU A 8 17.93 44.69 -4.36
N LEU A 9 19.11 44.17 -4.02
CA LEU A 9 19.35 42.85 -3.40
C LEU A 9 19.02 42.92 -1.90
N ILE A 10 18.24 41.98 -1.36
CA ILE A 10 18.37 41.51 0.03
C ILE A 10 18.13 40.00 0.06
N SER A 11 19.20 39.25 0.28
CA SER A 11 19.15 37.84 0.68
C SER A 11 18.66 37.76 2.12
N LEU A 12 17.67 36.91 2.43
CA LEU A 12 17.55 36.32 3.76
C LEU A 12 16.89 34.94 3.69
N PHE A 13 17.64 33.95 4.14
CA PHE A 13 17.19 32.60 4.45
C PHE A 13 15.91 32.63 5.30
N LEU A 14 14.83 32.06 4.77
CA LEU A 14 13.89 31.30 5.57
C LEU A 14 13.69 29.99 4.84
N GLY A 15 14.26 28.93 5.41
CA GLY A 15 13.92 27.56 5.06
C GLY A 15 12.42 27.39 5.15
N LEU A 16 11.78 27.32 3.98
CA LEU A 16 10.44 26.78 3.88
C LEU A 16 10.60 25.28 4.08
N ASN A 17 10.56 24.88 5.35
CA ASN A 17 10.22 23.55 5.78
C ASN A 17 9.13 23.04 4.85
N SER A 18 9.44 21.97 4.11
CA SER A 18 8.53 21.23 3.26
C SER A 18 7.40 20.69 4.12
N SER A 19 6.44 21.55 4.43
CA SER A 19 5.25 21.22 5.23
C SER A 19 4.14 20.84 4.27
N PHE A 20 4.46 19.97 3.31
CA PHE A 20 3.47 19.09 2.71
C PHE A 20 3.47 17.82 3.55
N ILE A 21 2.96 17.91 4.78
CA ILE A 21 2.39 16.72 5.40
C ILE A 21 0.91 16.80 5.06
N GLN A 22 0.61 16.08 3.97
CA GLN A 22 -0.69 15.59 3.56
C GLN A 22 -1.63 15.52 4.76
N ALA A 23 -2.81 16.14 4.65
CA ALA A 23 -3.92 15.78 5.51
C ALA A 23 -4.06 14.26 5.44
N ALA A 24 -3.82 13.56 6.56
CA ALA A 24 -4.02 12.13 6.65
C ALA A 24 -5.47 11.86 6.27
N ASN A 25 -5.68 11.32 5.07
CA ASN A 25 -7.00 10.97 4.61
C ASN A 25 -7.38 9.72 5.39
N ILE A 26 -8.14 9.94 6.47
CA ILE A 26 -8.62 8.96 7.45
C ILE A 26 -9.54 7.89 6.81
N ASN A 27 -9.70 7.90 5.48
CA ASN A 27 -10.46 6.93 4.70
C ASN A 27 -9.60 6.04 3.78
N GLN A 28 -8.28 6.22 3.75
CA GLN A 28 -7.35 5.43 2.93
C GLN A 28 -7.17 4.02 3.51
N HIS A 29 -7.73 3.01 2.85
CA HIS A 29 -7.50 1.60 3.22
C HIS A 29 -6.32 1.08 2.47
N GLU A 30 -5.19 1.54 2.97
CA GLU A 30 -3.92 1.28 2.38
C GLU A 30 -2.96 0.83 3.47
N VAL A 31 -2.06 -0.07 3.08
CA VAL A 31 -1.03 -0.60 3.97
C VAL A 31 0.30 -0.39 3.27
N TYR A 32 1.12 0.46 3.88
CA TYR A 32 2.52 0.61 3.50
C TYR A 32 3.36 -0.41 4.26
N PHE A 33 4.29 -1.06 3.56
CA PHE A 33 5.20 -2.02 4.15
C PHE A 33 6.51 -2.08 3.38
N GLN A 34 7.51 -2.77 3.94
CA GLN A 34 8.72 -3.13 3.23
C GLN A 34 8.68 -4.62 2.92
N ILE A 35 8.85 -5.00 1.67
CA ILE A 35 8.98 -6.40 1.26
C ILE A 35 10.26 -6.98 1.88
N LYS A 36 11.33 -6.20 1.77
CA LYS A 36 12.64 -6.40 2.41
C LYS A 36 13.27 -5.02 2.64
N PRO A 37 14.38 -4.90 3.41
CA PRO A 37 15.01 -3.62 3.65
C PRO A 37 15.24 -2.85 2.34
N ASN A 38 14.82 -1.57 2.33
CA ASN A 38 14.92 -0.65 1.19
C ASN A 38 14.07 -1.02 -0.05
N LEU A 39 13.13 -1.97 0.06
CA LEU A 39 12.16 -2.25 -1.00
C LEU A 39 10.73 -2.00 -0.50
N PRO A 40 10.24 -0.76 -0.58
CA PRO A 40 8.91 -0.41 -0.09
C PRO A 40 7.81 -0.88 -1.03
N ALA A 41 6.65 -1.20 -0.47
CA ALA A 41 5.44 -1.53 -1.19
C ALA A 41 4.21 -0.92 -0.51
N TRP A 42 3.15 -0.80 -1.31
CA TRP A 42 1.93 -0.15 -0.91
C TRP A 42 0.74 -0.92 -1.47
N ALA A 43 -0.02 -1.57 -0.59
CA ALA A 43 -1.28 -2.20 -0.94
C ALA A 43 -2.41 -1.21 -0.69
N PHE A 44 -3.33 -1.03 -1.62
CA PHE A 44 -4.45 -0.11 -1.47
C PHE A 44 -5.68 -0.61 -2.21
N ILE A 45 -6.83 -0.01 -1.90
CA ILE A 45 -8.10 -0.33 -2.55
C ILE A 45 -8.59 0.88 -3.32
N GLU A 46 -8.77 0.72 -4.62
CA GLU A 46 -9.25 1.75 -5.53
C GLU A 46 -10.28 1.13 -6.49
N GLU A 47 -11.41 1.81 -6.71
CA GLU A 47 -12.46 1.36 -7.64
C GLU A 47 -12.93 -0.11 -7.44
N ASN A 48 -13.00 -0.58 -6.19
CA ASN A 48 -13.31 -1.98 -5.84
C ASN A 48 -12.28 -3.00 -6.33
N LEU A 49 -11.02 -2.59 -6.48
CA LEU A 49 -9.89 -3.45 -6.79
C LEU A 49 -8.89 -3.38 -5.64
N VAL A 50 -8.31 -4.53 -5.29
CA VAL A 50 -7.12 -4.60 -4.46
C VAL A 50 -5.91 -4.42 -5.37
N MET A 51 -5.16 -3.37 -5.12
CA MET A 51 -4.01 -2.97 -5.92
C MET A 51 -2.75 -2.97 -5.06
N LEU A 52 -1.61 -3.16 -5.71
CA LEU A 52 -0.31 -3.24 -5.06
C LEU A 52 0.75 -2.54 -5.91
N GLN A 53 1.48 -1.63 -5.30
CA GLN A 53 2.58 -0.90 -5.92
C GLN A 53 3.89 -1.21 -5.20
N ILE A 54 4.97 -1.40 -5.95
CA ILE A 54 6.33 -1.57 -5.39
C ILE A 54 7.15 -0.32 -5.72
N GLY A 55 7.64 0.40 -4.72
CA GLY A 55 8.36 1.66 -4.92
C GLY A 55 7.59 2.62 -5.83
N GLU A 56 8.22 3.04 -6.92
CA GLU A 56 7.64 3.96 -7.92
C GLU A 56 7.07 3.23 -9.16
N SER A 57 6.94 1.90 -9.12
CA SER A 57 6.38 1.13 -10.23
C SER A 57 4.90 1.45 -10.48
N GLN A 58 4.37 1.01 -11.61
CA GLN A 58 2.93 1.07 -11.87
C GLN A 58 2.18 0.13 -10.91
N PRO A 59 1.02 0.53 -10.37
CA PRO A 59 0.19 -0.34 -9.55
C PRO A 59 -0.26 -1.59 -10.31
N LEU A 60 -0.17 -2.73 -9.64
CA LEU A 60 -0.66 -4.01 -10.10
C LEU A 60 -2.04 -4.29 -9.51
N VAL A 61 -3.00 -4.70 -10.33
CA VAL A 61 -4.28 -5.24 -9.86
C VAL A 61 -4.09 -6.70 -9.45
N LEU A 62 -4.47 -7.03 -8.22
CA LEU A 62 -4.42 -8.41 -7.71
C LEU A 62 -5.76 -9.10 -7.84
N GLU A 63 -6.82 -8.49 -7.30
CA GLU A 63 -8.17 -9.06 -7.35
C GLU A 63 -9.26 -8.00 -7.14
N ALA A 64 -10.49 -8.40 -7.43
CA ALA A 64 -11.66 -7.60 -7.10
C ALA A 64 -11.93 -7.63 -5.59
N LEU A 65 -12.34 -6.50 -5.05
CA LEU A 65 -12.78 -6.35 -3.67
C LEU A 65 -14.07 -7.14 -3.44
N ASN A 66 -14.14 -7.93 -2.36
CA ASN A 66 -15.41 -8.44 -1.86
C ASN A 66 -16.06 -7.36 -0.99
N PRO A 67 -17.15 -6.72 -1.44
CA PRO A 67 -17.72 -5.56 -0.73
C PRO A 67 -18.31 -5.94 0.64
N TYR A 68 -18.82 -7.16 0.81
CA TYR A 68 -19.40 -7.61 2.07
C TYR A 68 -18.32 -7.87 3.12
N LEU A 69 -17.24 -8.54 2.72
CA LEU A 69 -16.11 -8.78 3.61
C LEU A 69 -15.39 -7.47 3.96
N TYR A 70 -15.23 -6.58 2.99
CA TYR A 70 -14.60 -5.29 3.21
C TYR A 70 -15.42 -4.40 4.16
N ALA A 71 -16.75 -4.36 4.02
CA ALA A 71 -17.61 -3.59 4.90
C ALA A 71 -17.56 -4.09 6.35
N GLY A 72 -17.53 -5.40 6.57
CA GLY A 72 -17.53 -5.99 7.92
C GLY A 72 -16.15 -6.05 8.59
N TRP A 73 -15.07 -6.17 7.81
CA TRP A 73 -13.72 -6.45 8.32
C TRP A 73 -12.67 -5.52 7.73
N ARG A 74 -13.03 -4.26 7.48
CA ARG A 74 -12.20 -3.23 6.82
C ARG A 74 -10.75 -3.17 7.32
N ASN A 75 -10.57 -3.11 8.65
CA ASN A 75 -9.26 -3.01 9.31
C ASN A 75 -8.44 -4.32 9.29
N LEU A 76 -9.06 -5.41 8.87
CA LEU A 76 -8.49 -6.75 8.83
C LEU A 76 -8.45 -7.32 7.41
N TYR A 77 -8.84 -6.51 6.42
CA TYR A 77 -9.00 -6.96 5.04
C TYR A 77 -7.65 -7.19 4.36
N LEU A 78 -6.67 -6.33 4.66
CA LEU A 78 -5.30 -6.45 4.22
C LEU A 78 -4.41 -6.76 5.43
N LYS A 79 -3.50 -7.72 5.29
CA LYS A 79 -2.49 -8.06 6.28
C LYS A 79 -1.13 -8.25 5.62
N ILE A 80 -0.06 -7.99 6.38
CA ILE A 80 1.31 -8.12 5.92
C ILE A 80 2.04 -9.12 6.81
N GLY A 81 2.88 -9.94 6.21
CA GLY A 81 3.81 -10.81 6.91
C GLY A 81 4.51 -11.78 5.97
N ASP A 82 5.59 -12.39 6.44
CA ASP A 82 6.28 -13.47 5.73
C ASP A 82 5.55 -14.80 5.99
N TYR A 83 4.66 -15.18 5.06
CA TYR A 83 3.74 -16.30 5.29
C TYR A 83 4.32 -17.65 4.86
N ASP A 84 5.36 -17.68 4.04
CA ASP A 84 6.03 -18.92 3.65
C ASP A 84 7.48 -19.05 4.15
N ARG A 85 7.95 -18.08 4.93
CA ARG A 85 9.25 -18.05 5.62
C ARG A 85 10.42 -17.94 4.66
N ASP A 86 10.25 -17.19 3.58
CA ASP A 86 11.33 -16.91 2.62
C ASP A 86 12.14 -15.64 2.97
N GLY A 87 11.76 -14.95 4.05
CA GLY A 87 12.40 -13.72 4.53
C GLY A 87 11.86 -12.45 3.87
N LEU A 88 10.82 -12.55 3.04
CA LEU A 88 10.18 -11.44 2.35
C LEU A 88 8.75 -11.28 2.87
N ASN A 89 8.32 -10.03 3.09
CA ASN A 89 6.94 -9.78 3.47
C ASN A 89 6.00 -9.96 2.27
N ASP A 90 4.96 -10.73 2.49
CA ASP A 90 3.86 -10.97 1.56
C ASP A 90 2.66 -10.08 1.88
N LEU A 91 1.69 -10.08 0.96
CA LEU A 91 0.37 -9.49 1.16
C LEU A 91 -0.68 -10.59 1.34
N ALA A 92 -1.49 -10.47 2.39
CA ALA A 92 -2.67 -11.28 2.63
C ALA A 92 -3.94 -10.47 2.41
N VAL A 93 -4.88 -10.99 1.61
CA VAL A 93 -6.18 -10.39 1.32
C VAL A 93 -7.29 -11.29 1.85
N LEU A 94 -8.21 -10.74 2.65
CA LEU A 94 -9.29 -11.52 3.28
C LEU A 94 -10.25 -12.10 2.22
N GLN A 95 -10.40 -13.42 2.22
CA GLN A 95 -11.21 -14.17 1.26
C GLN A 95 -12.50 -14.72 1.87
N SER A 96 -12.48 -15.05 3.15
CA SER A 96 -13.65 -15.56 3.85
C SER A 96 -13.54 -15.37 5.36
N VAL A 97 -14.70 -15.39 5.99
CA VAL A 97 -14.86 -15.34 7.44
C VAL A 97 -15.82 -16.45 7.88
N GLY A 98 -15.45 -17.19 8.91
CA GLY A 98 -16.25 -18.23 9.53
C GLY A 98 -17.19 -17.69 10.59
N HIS A 99 -17.58 -18.55 11.53
CA HIS A 99 -18.61 -18.24 12.51
C HIS A 99 -18.19 -17.06 13.40
N GLY A 100 -19.05 -16.05 13.52
CA GLY A 100 -18.78 -14.85 14.32
C GLY A 100 -17.65 -13.96 13.81
N GLY A 101 -17.11 -14.20 12.61
CA GLY A 101 -16.02 -13.39 12.04
C GLY A 101 -14.63 -13.68 12.61
N ILE A 102 -14.47 -14.80 13.33
CA ILE A 102 -13.23 -15.19 14.01
C ILE A 102 -12.33 -15.97 13.04
N ASP A 103 -12.87 -17.01 12.40
CA ASP A 103 -12.10 -17.89 11.51
C ASP A 103 -11.90 -17.20 10.16
N ARG A 104 -10.81 -16.46 10.02
CA ARG A 104 -10.55 -15.65 8.81
C ARG A 104 -9.55 -16.36 7.93
N CYS A 105 -9.89 -16.50 6.64
CA CYS A 105 -8.99 -17.06 5.64
C CYS A 105 -8.59 -15.99 4.63
N TYR A 106 -7.30 -15.99 4.29
CA TYR A 106 -6.67 -14.98 3.46
C TYR A 106 -6.04 -15.62 2.23
N ALA A 107 -6.19 -15.00 1.06
CA ALA A 107 -5.37 -15.28 -0.10
C ALA A 107 -4.01 -14.61 0.08
N ILE A 108 -2.93 -15.39 -0.10
CA ILE A 108 -1.56 -14.92 0.05
C ILE A 108 -0.96 -14.63 -1.32
N TYR A 109 -0.49 -13.40 -1.51
CA TYR A 109 0.23 -12.94 -2.67
C TYR A 109 1.70 -12.75 -2.29
N ARG A 110 2.55 -13.59 -2.88
CA ARG A 110 3.97 -13.60 -2.60
C ARG A 110 4.76 -12.73 -3.53
N TYR A 111 5.80 -12.10 -3.00
CA TYR A 111 6.80 -11.43 -3.82
C TYR A 111 7.72 -12.46 -4.47
N ASN A 112 8.01 -12.28 -5.75
CA ASN A 112 8.92 -13.11 -6.52
C ASN A 112 10.16 -12.29 -6.89
N GLU A 113 11.24 -12.52 -6.15
CA GLU A 113 12.49 -11.79 -6.31
C GLU A 113 13.11 -11.95 -7.70
N LYS A 114 12.86 -13.07 -8.39
CA LYS A 114 13.45 -13.32 -9.73
C LYS A 114 12.88 -12.40 -10.81
N ILE A 115 11.64 -11.97 -10.65
CA ILE A 115 10.94 -11.09 -11.61
C ILE A 115 10.64 -9.72 -10.99
N GLU A 116 11.10 -9.49 -9.77
CA GLU A 116 10.93 -8.28 -8.97
C GLU A 116 9.47 -7.80 -8.84
N GLN A 117 8.52 -8.74 -8.78
CA GLN A 117 7.09 -8.46 -8.76
C GLN A 117 6.35 -9.40 -7.81
N PHE A 118 5.17 -8.99 -7.35
CA PHE A 118 4.23 -9.93 -6.73
C PHE A 118 3.62 -10.85 -7.78
N ASN A 119 3.39 -12.10 -7.40
CA ASN A 119 2.64 -13.03 -8.24
C ASN A 119 1.20 -12.52 -8.38
N GLN A 120 0.73 -12.29 -9.62
CA GLN A 120 -0.66 -11.84 -9.89
C GLN A 120 -1.73 -12.83 -9.44
N ARG A 121 -1.38 -14.12 -9.40
CA ARG A 121 -2.26 -15.15 -8.85
C ARG A 121 -1.88 -15.36 -7.40
N LYS A 122 -2.90 -15.50 -6.54
CA LYS A 122 -2.68 -15.96 -5.18
C LYS A 122 -1.86 -17.26 -5.18
N SER A 123 -0.93 -17.34 -4.26
CA SER A 123 -0.02 -18.48 -4.12
C SER A 123 -0.69 -19.62 -3.34
N PHE A 124 -1.34 -19.28 -2.23
CA PHE A 124 -2.12 -20.20 -1.40
C PHE A 124 -3.09 -19.43 -0.50
N ASP A 125 -3.99 -20.14 0.16
CA ASP A 125 -4.85 -19.58 1.21
C ASP A 125 -4.30 -19.94 2.59
N ARG A 126 -4.47 -19.03 3.56
CA ARG A 126 -4.12 -19.29 4.96
C ARG A 126 -5.19 -18.77 5.90
N CYS A 127 -5.67 -19.66 6.78
CA CYS A 127 -6.63 -19.33 7.82
C CYS A 127 -5.94 -19.12 9.16
N ASP A 128 -6.63 -18.43 10.07
CA ASP A 128 -6.22 -18.22 11.47
C ASP A 128 -4.87 -17.50 11.63
N LEU A 129 -4.67 -16.50 10.75
CA LEU A 129 -3.59 -15.52 10.83
C LEU A 129 -3.83 -14.45 11.89
#